data_AF-A0A848XS89-F1
#
_entry.id   AF-A0A848XS89-F1
#
_cell.length_a   1.000
_cell.length_b   1.000
_cell.length_c   1.000
_cell.angle_alpha   90.00
_cell.angle_beta   90.00
_cell.angle_gamma   90.00
#
_symmetry.space_group_name_H-M   'P 1'
#
loop_
_entity.id
_entity.type
_entity.pdbx_description
1 polymer ?
#
loop_
_entity_poly.entity_id
_entity_poly.type
_entity_poly.pdbx_seq_one_letter_code
_entity_poly.pdbx_strand_id
1 'polypeptide(L)'
;MPSWTRRQALQSVDEELEFHLSQAAREFEARGSSPEEARELALADFGDLEFTRNYCTTQHERAEKGRQRMGRTEGLLQDLRYGLRTLFKNPGYTFVIVLTLAVGIGANVSIFSLLNPYLFRPLAFEDEDALVQL
;
A
#
# COMPACT_ATOMS: atom_id res chain seq x y z
N MET A 1 8.14 -11.46 1.96
CA MET A 1 8.01 -12.09 0.62
C MET A 1 7.94 -10.96 -0.39
N PRO A 2 8.67 -11.04 -1.52
CA PRO A 2 8.62 -9.99 -2.54
C PRO A 2 7.20 -9.89 -3.10
N SER A 3 6.74 -8.69 -3.45
CA SER A 3 5.49 -8.49 -4.18
C SER A 3 5.67 -9.03 -5.59
N TRP A 4 4.90 -10.05 -5.98
CA TRP A 4 5.00 -10.61 -7.32
C TRP A 4 4.36 -9.67 -8.34
N THR A 5 4.93 -9.61 -9.53
CA THR A 5 4.25 -8.93 -10.65
C THR A 5 3.13 -9.82 -11.18
N ARG A 6 2.10 -9.23 -11.80
CA ARG A 6 1.00 -9.97 -12.42
C ARG A 6 1.48 -11.06 -13.39
N ARG A 7 2.56 -10.80 -14.14
CA ARG A 7 3.18 -11.81 -15.02
C ARG A 7 3.77 -12.98 -14.25
N GLN A 8 4.48 -12.72 -13.14
CA GLN A 8 5.08 -13.78 -12.32
C GLN A 8 4.00 -14.66 -11.67
N ALA A 9 2.91 -14.04 -11.19
CA ALA A 9 1.78 -14.78 -10.62
C ALA A 9 1.04 -15.63 -11.68
N LEU A 10 0.97 -15.16 -12.93
CA LEU A 10 0.43 -15.97 -14.02
C LEU A 10 1.37 -17.14 -14.33
N GLN A 11 2.67 -16.87 -14.49
CA GLN A 11 3.66 -17.91 -14.81
C GLN A 11 3.72 -19.01 -13.76
N SER A 12 3.68 -18.66 -12.47
CA SER A 12 3.69 -19.68 -11.41
C SER A 12 2.44 -20.56 -11.41
N VAL A 13 1.27 -19.98 -11.71
CA VAL A 13 0.03 -20.75 -11.78
C VAL A 13 0.08 -21.69 -12.97
N ASP A 14 0.69 -21.26 -14.07
CA ASP A 14 0.87 -22.08 -15.27
C ASP A 14 1.80 -23.24 -15.02
N GLU A 15 2.93 -22.99 -14.35
CA GLU A 15 3.89 -24.01 -13.94
C GLU A 15 3.24 -25.06 -13.03
N GLU A 16 2.43 -24.62 -12.06
CA GLU A 16 1.73 -25.53 -11.14
C GLU A 16 0.66 -26.36 -11.87
N LEU A 17 -0.12 -25.74 -12.77
CA LEU A 17 -1.12 -26.44 -13.57
C LEU A 17 -0.47 -27.46 -14.51
N GLU A 18 0.61 -27.10 -15.18
CA GLU A 18 1.36 -28.00 -16.05
C GLU A 18 1.96 -29.16 -15.26
N PHE A 19 2.49 -28.90 -14.06
CA PHE A 19 2.98 -29.93 -13.16
C PHE A 19 1.88 -30.94 -12.83
N HIS A 20 0.70 -30.49 -12.41
CA HIS A 20 -0.42 -31.37 -12.08
C HIS A 20 -0.95 -32.16 -13.28
N LEU A 21 -1.12 -31.51 -14.43
CA LEU A 21 -1.54 -32.18 -15.66
C LEU A 21 -0.54 -33.26 -16.09
N SER A 22 0.76 -32.96 -15.97
CA SER A 22 1.81 -33.95 -16.28
C SER A 22 1.81 -35.13 -15.31
N GLN A 23 1.48 -34.91 -14.03
CA GLN A 23 1.33 -35.98 -13.06
C GLN A 23 0.11 -36.85 -13.35
N ALA A 24 -1.03 -36.25 -13.65
CA ALA A 24 -2.25 -36.96 -14.02
C ALA A 24 -2.04 -37.79 -15.30
N ALA A 25 -1.38 -37.24 -16.32
CA ALA A 25 -1.07 -37.97 -17.55
C ALA A 25 -0.18 -39.19 -17.26
N ARG A 26 0.88 -39.04 -16.45
CA ARG A 26 1.73 -40.18 -16.04
C ARG A 26 0.95 -41.28 -15.33
N GLU A 27 -0.09 -40.93 -14.59
CA GLU A 27 -0.94 -41.91 -13.91
C GLU A 27 -1.80 -42.71 -14.90
N PHE A 28 -2.34 -42.06 -15.93
CA PHE A 28 -3.04 -42.75 -17.02
C PHE A 28 -2.10 -43.62 -17.86
N GLU A 29 -0.88 -43.15 -18.14
CA GLU A 29 0.15 -43.96 -18.80
C GLU A 29 0.48 -45.21 -17.98
N ALA A 30 0.64 -45.08 -16.66
CA ALA A 30 0.89 -46.21 -15.77
C ALA A 30 -0.27 -47.22 -15.73
N ARG A 31 -1.50 -46.77 -16.02
CA ARG A 31 -2.70 -47.61 -16.16
C ARG A 31 -2.84 -48.24 -17.55
N GLY A 32 -1.91 -47.94 -18.47
CA GLY A 32 -1.80 -48.57 -19.79
C GLY A 32 -2.25 -47.70 -20.97
N SER A 33 -2.61 -46.44 -20.75
CA SER A 33 -2.93 -45.50 -21.84
C SER A 33 -1.68 -45.08 -22.61
N SER A 34 -1.84 -44.78 -23.89
CA SER A 34 -0.76 -44.17 -24.69
C SER A 34 -0.48 -42.73 -24.21
N PRO A 35 0.73 -42.15 -24.45
CA PRO A 35 1.06 -40.80 -23.97
C PRO A 35 0.12 -39.69 -24.46
N GLU A 36 -0.34 -39.77 -25.72
CA GLU A 36 -1.31 -38.81 -26.26
C GLU A 36 -2.67 -38.96 -25.58
N GLU A 37 -3.17 -40.19 -25.48
CA GLU A 37 -4.46 -40.50 -24.85
C GLU A 37 -4.47 -40.18 -23.35
N ALA A 38 -3.38 -40.45 -22.65
CA ALA A 38 -3.20 -40.13 -21.25
C ALA A 38 -3.24 -38.62 -20.98
N ARG A 39 -2.71 -37.82 -21.91
CA ARG A 39 -2.76 -36.35 -21.83
C ARG A 39 -4.18 -35.84 -22.09
N GLU A 40 -4.90 -36.40 -23.06
CA GLU A 40 -6.31 -36.05 -23.29
C GLU A 40 -7.18 -36.41 -22.09
N LEU A 41 -6.98 -37.60 -21.51
CA LEU A 41 -7.68 -38.04 -20.30
C LEU A 41 -7.37 -37.14 -19.10
N ALA A 42 -6.11 -36.74 -18.92
CA ALA A 42 -5.71 -35.81 -17.86
C ALA A 42 -6.37 -34.43 -18.02
N LEU A 43 -6.49 -33.92 -19.24
CA LEU A 43 -7.18 -32.66 -19.52
C LEU A 43 -8.69 -32.78 -19.25
N ALA A 44 -9.30 -33.88 -19.69
CA ALA A 44 -10.72 -34.16 -19.49
C ALA A 44 -11.06 -34.33 -17.99
N ASP A 45 -10.19 -34.99 -17.23
CA ASP A 45 -10.34 -35.21 -15.79
C ASP A 45 -10.15 -33.91 -14.99
N PHE A 46 -9.22 -33.04 -15.42
CA PHE A 46 -8.99 -31.74 -14.78
C PHE A 46 -10.16 -30.76 -14.99
N GLY A 47 -10.81 -30.79 -16.16
CA GLY A 47 -11.95 -29.94 -16.49
C GLY A 47 -11.55 -28.54 -16.96
N ASP A 48 -12.23 -27.50 -16.45
CA ASP A 48 -12.03 -26.12 -16.93
C ASP A 48 -10.74 -25.48 -16.38
N LEU A 49 -9.68 -25.64 -17.16
CA LEU A 49 -8.35 -25.08 -16.90
C LEU A 49 -8.33 -23.55 -16.95
N GLU A 50 -9.08 -22.94 -17.86
CA GLU A 50 -9.06 -21.49 -18.04
C GLU A 50 -9.73 -20.80 -16.85
N PHE A 51 -10.85 -21.35 -16.38
CA PHE A 51 -11.50 -20.90 -15.16
C PHE A 51 -10.56 -21.02 -13.95
N THR A 52 -9.90 -22.17 -13.79
CA THR A 52 -9.00 -22.42 -12.65
C THR A 52 -7.83 -21.45 -12.63
N ARG A 53 -7.20 -21.22 -13.80
CA ARG A 53 -6.13 -20.23 -13.99
C ARG A 53 -6.60 -18.82 -13.62
N ASN A 54 -7.75 -18.39 -14.14
CA ASN A 54 -8.29 -17.06 -13.86
C ASN A 54 -8.69 -16.88 -12.40
N TYR A 55 -9.24 -17.93 -11.76
CA TYR A 55 -9.60 -17.92 -10.35
C TYR A 55 -8.36 -17.80 -9.44
N CYS A 56 -7.34 -18.63 -9.65
CA CYS A 56 -6.13 -18.61 -8.83
C CYS A 56 -5.38 -17.27 -8.94
N THR A 57 -5.30 -16.71 -10.14
CA THR A 57 -4.63 -15.43 -10.39
C THR A 57 -5.37 -14.25 -9.75
N THR A 58 -6.71 -14.20 -9.87
CA THR A 58 -7.50 -13.16 -9.20
C THR A 58 -7.50 -13.28 -7.68
N GLN A 59 -7.44 -14.50 -7.14
CA GLN A 59 -7.32 -14.71 -5.69
C GLN A 59 -5.95 -14.25 -5.16
N HIS A 60 -4.86 -14.52 -5.88
CA HIS A 60 -3.53 -14.01 -5.52
C HIS A 60 -3.52 -12.47 -5.47
N GLU A 61 -4.08 -11.81 -6.49
CA GLU A 61 -4.18 -10.35 -6.50
C GLU A 61 -5.01 -9.79 -5.32
N ARG A 62 -6.06 -10.50 -4.90
CA ARG A 62 -6.92 -10.09 -3.77
C ARG A 62 -6.25 -10.31 -2.42
N ALA A 63 -5.60 -11.45 -2.22
CA ALA A 63 -4.88 -11.78 -0.99
C ALA A 63 -3.70 -10.83 -0.76
N GLU A 64 -2.93 -10.51 -1.79
CA GLU A 64 -1.83 -9.53 -1.71
C GLU A 64 -2.35 -8.14 -1.35
N LYS A 65 -3.40 -7.66 -2.04
CA LYS A 65 -4.00 -6.34 -1.75
C LYS A 65 -4.62 -6.28 -0.35
N GLY A 66 -5.25 -7.35 0.12
CA GLY A 66 -5.82 -7.44 1.47
C GLY A 66 -4.74 -7.38 2.55
N ARG A 67 -3.66 -8.15 2.36
CA ARG A 67 -2.53 -8.23 3.29
C ARG A 67 -1.73 -6.93 3.35
N GLN A 68 -1.64 -6.21 2.22
CA GLN A 68 -1.01 -4.88 2.16
C GLN A 68 -1.83 -3.81 2.88
N ARG A 69 -3.17 -3.86 2.83
CA ARG A 69 -4.04 -2.91 3.55
C ARG A 69 -4.03 -3.17 5.06
N MET A 70 -4.06 -4.44 5.47
CA MET A 70 -4.06 -4.83 6.88
C MET A 70 -2.71 -4.55 7.54
N GLY A 71 -1.60 -4.88 6.88
CA GLY A 71 -0.25 -4.62 7.40
C GLY A 71 0.11 -3.13 7.54
N ARG A 72 -0.53 -2.23 6.79
CA ARG A 72 -0.21 -0.80 6.86
C ARG A 72 -0.88 -0.09 8.03
N THR A 73 -2.08 -0.49 8.43
CA THR A 73 -2.80 0.18 9.54
C THR A 73 -2.38 -0.37 10.90
N GLU A 74 -2.20 -1.69 11.01
CA GLU A 74 -1.65 -2.32 12.21
C GLU A 74 -0.19 -1.92 12.44
N GLY A 75 0.61 -1.82 11.36
CA GLY A 75 2.00 -1.35 11.43
C GLY A 75 2.12 0.08 11.95
N LEU A 76 1.32 1.01 11.43
CA LEU A 76 1.38 2.42 11.84
C LEU A 76 1.05 2.65 13.33
N LEU A 77 0.02 1.98 13.85
CA LEU A 77 -0.32 2.09 15.27
C LEU A 77 0.75 1.46 16.17
N GLN A 78 1.32 0.33 15.74
CA GLN A 78 2.40 -0.32 16.45
C GLN A 78 3.67 0.55 16.49
N ASP A 79 4.05 1.12 15.35
CA ASP A 79 5.21 2.00 15.23
C ASP A 79 5.01 3.28 16.05
N LEU A 80 3.82 3.87 16.01
CA LEU A 80 3.48 5.05 16.82
C LEU A 80 3.57 4.75 18.32
N ARG A 81 2.98 3.63 18.77
CA ARG A 81 3.04 3.21 20.18
C ARG A 81 4.48 2.96 20.62
N TYR A 82 5.29 2.35 19.75
CA TYR A 82 6.69 2.08 20.02
C TYR A 82 7.52 3.36 20.07
N GLY A 83 7.31 4.30 19.15
CA GLY A 83 7.92 5.62 19.13
C GLY A 83 7.60 6.41 20.40
N LEU A 84 6.32 6.50 20.78
CA LEU A 84 5.89 7.16 22.01
C LEU A 84 6.55 6.54 23.25
N ARG A 85 6.54 5.21 23.37
CA ARG A 85 7.22 4.52 24.49
C ARG A 85 8.72 4.84 24.55
N THR A 86 9.36 4.99 23.39
CA THR A 86 10.79 5.31 23.30
C THR A 86 11.07 6.75 23.74
N LEU A 87 10.19 7.69 23.40
CA LEU A 87 10.26 9.08 23.87
C LEU A 87 10.10 9.18 25.40
N PHE A 88 9.18 8.42 25.98
CA PHE A 88 9.00 8.39 27.45
C PHE A 88 10.17 7.72 28.19
N LYS A 89 10.87 6.78 27.55
CA LYS A 89 12.04 6.12 28.14
C LYS A 89 13.30 6.99 28.15
N ASN A 90 13.40 7.98 27.26
CA ASN A 90 14.58 8.83 27.10
C ASN A 90 14.21 10.32 27.29
N PRO A 91 13.87 10.75 28.52
CA PRO A 91 13.30 12.08 28.76
C PRO A 91 14.23 13.24 28.37
N GLY A 92 15.56 13.08 28.52
CA GLY A 92 16.51 14.12 28.16
C GLY A 92 16.52 14.44 26.66
N TYR A 93 16.53 13.42 25.80
CA TYR A 93 16.50 13.60 24.35
C TYR A 93 15.15 14.15 23.88
N THR A 94 14.05 13.62 24.44
CA THR A 94 12.69 14.10 24.16
C THR A 94 12.53 15.58 24.50
N PHE A 95 13.11 16.03 25.63
CA PHE A 95 13.04 17.45 26.02
C PHE A 95 13.71 18.37 24.99
N VAL A 96 14.91 18.02 24.51
CA VAL A 96 15.63 18.81 23.49
C VAL A 96 14.81 18.90 22.20
N ILE A 97 14.22 17.78 21.76
CA ILE A 97 13.36 17.74 20.56
C ILE A 97 12.14 18.64 20.75
N VAL A 98 11.43 18.51 21.88
CA VAL A 98 10.24 19.30 22.17
C VAL A 98 10.56 20.79 22.23
N LEU A 99 11.67 21.17 22.88
CA LEU A 99 12.09 22.57 22.94
C LEU A 99 12.42 23.14 21.55
N THR A 100 13.13 22.36 20.74
CA THR A 100 13.47 22.75 19.36
C THR A 100 12.21 22.95 18.51
N LEU A 101 11.26 22.01 18.60
CA LEU A 101 9.96 22.13 17.93
C LEU A 101 9.15 23.33 18.43
N ALA A 102 9.09 23.53 19.75
CA ALA A 102 8.36 24.64 20.36
C ALA A 102 8.91 26.00 19.92
N VAL A 103 10.24 26.16 19.86
CA VAL A 103 10.88 27.38 19.37
C VAL A 103 10.58 27.60 17.90
N GLY A 104 10.75 26.59 17.05
CA GLY A 104 10.48 26.72 15.61
C GLY A 104 9.01 27.05 15.31
N ILE A 105 8.08 26.33 15.92
CA ILE A 105 6.64 26.56 15.76
C ILE A 105 6.26 27.92 16.35
N GLY A 106 6.67 28.21 17.58
CA GLY A 106 6.34 29.44 18.29
C GLY A 106 6.90 30.68 17.60
N ALA A 107 8.13 30.64 17.08
CA ALA A 107 8.73 31.74 16.34
C ALA A 107 7.95 32.03 15.05
N ASN A 108 7.60 30.99 14.27
CA ASN A 108 6.82 31.16 13.05
C ASN A 108 5.42 31.72 13.34
N VAL A 109 4.72 31.16 14.34
CA VAL A 109 3.40 31.66 14.77
C VAL A 109 3.49 33.11 15.25
N SER A 110 4.53 33.46 16.00
CA SER A 110 4.72 34.82 16.55
C SER A 110 5.00 35.82 15.44
N ILE A 111 5.87 35.50 14.48
CA ILE A 111 6.16 36.36 13.34
C ILE A 111 4.88 36.60 12.53
N PHE A 112 4.12 35.54 12.20
CA PHE A 112 2.84 35.71 11.50
C PHE A 112 1.84 36.51 12.31
N SER A 113 1.70 36.26 13.61
CA SER A 113 0.77 36.98 14.48
C SER A 113 1.12 38.47 14.60
N LEU A 114 2.42 38.80 14.60
CA LEU A 114 2.92 40.17 14.61
C LEU A 114 2.73 40.85 13.26
N LEU A 115 3.03 40.18 12.16
CA LEU A 115 2.96 40.75 10.81
C LEU A 115 1.53 40.81 10.26
N ASN A 116 0.64 39.89 10.65
CA ASN A 116 -0.75 39.84 10.19
C ASN A 116 -1.51 41.18 10.39
N PRO A 117 -1.47 41.86 11.55
CA PRO A 117 -2.11 43.16 11.71
C PRO A 117 -1.45 44.29 10.90
N TYR A 118 -0.19 44.16 10.48
CA TYR A 118 0.49 45.13 9.61
C TYR A 118 0.28 44.84 8.11
N LEU A 119 0.12 43.58 7.72
CA LEU A 119 -0.15 43.16 6.34
C LEU A 119 -1.63 43.24 5.98
N PHE A 120 -2.53 43.07 6.95
CA PHE A 120 -4.00 43.02 6.75
C PHE A 120 -4.76 44.13 7.48
N ARG A 121 -4.09 45.15 8.03
CA ARG A 121 -4.80 46.42 8.18
C ARG A 121 -4.99 46.96 6.76
N PRO A 122 -6.23 47.07 6.24
CA PRO A 122 -6.43 47.99 5.13
C PRO A 122 -5.87 49.32 5.64
N LEU A 123 -5.05 50.00 4.84
CA LEU A 123 -4.80 51.41 5.09
C LEU A 123 -6.19 52.00 5.34
N ALA A 124 -6.41 52.52 6.54
CA ALA A 124 -7.56 53.38 6.76
C ALA A 124 -7.34 54.51 5.75
N PHE A 125 -7.99 54.40 4.60
CA PHE A 125 -8.20 55.53 3.72
C PHE A 125 -9.08 56.44 4.55
N GLU A 126 -8.46 57.31 5.33
CA GLU A 126 -9.10 58.33 6.15
C GLU A 126 -9.57 59.49 5.25
N ASP A 127 -10.07 59.15 4.06
CA ASP A 127 -10.69 60.05 3.09
C ASP A 127 -11.44 59.20 2.04
N GLU A 128 -12.60 58.68 2.43
CA GLU A 128 -13.58 58.13 1.47
C GLU A 128 -14.24 59.24 0.61
N ASP A 129 -14.00 60.53 0.93
CA ASP A 129 -14.58 61.68 0.21
C ASP A 129 -13.64 62.33 -0.82
N ALA A 130 -12.38 61.90 -0.97
CA ALA A 130 -11.41 62.56 -1.86
C ALA A 130 -11.26 61.90 -3.25
N LEU A 131 -11.97 60.81 -3.56
CA LEU A 131 -11.79 60.05 -4.81
C LEU A 131 -12.98 60.05 -5.77
N VAL A 132 -13.86 61.06 -5.66
CA VAL A 132 -14.82 61.37 -6.73
C VAL A 132 -15.13 62.87 -6.73
N GLN A 133 -14.33 63.65 -7.44
CA GLN A 133 -14.79 64.68 -8.39
C GLN A 133 -13.61 65.48 -8.97
N LEU A 134 -13.64 65.56 -10.31
CA LEU A 134 -12.91 66.46 -11.24
C LEU A 134 -11.48 66.05 -11.62
#